data_AF-A0A162FAD2-F1
#
_entry.id   AF-A0A162FAD2-F1
#
_cell.length_a   1.000
_cell.length_b   1.000
_cell.length_c   1.000
_cell.angle_alpha   90.00
_cell.angle_beta   90.00
_cell.angle_gamma   90.00
#
_symmetry.space_group_name_H-M   'P 1'
#
loop_
_entity.id
_entity.type
_entity.pdbx_description
1 polymer ?
#
loop_
_entity_poly.entity_id
_entity_poly.type
_entity_poly.pdbx_seq_one_letter_code
_entity_poly.pdbx_strand_id
1 'polypeptide(L)'
;MDIKTIRENYKKMSIEELTKLVAEIKTLRPEAILFLQQELISREETQKALNITNYLLSIKYHISESVLFDYITKLKKKGFSETEIDKDLEEKHGIDKNYSQLIKSNLNSKGKENIIIGLAMIIIPLVFGIILISLNAFIGIFPLLLIGIGIWRLNKGLLQRKVNNKIKTTSHTI
;
A
#
# COMPACT_ATOMS: atom_id res chain seq x y z
N MET A 1 32.41 15.17 2.47
CA MET A 1 32.05 16.54 2.04
C MET A 1 30.90 17.04 2.89
N ASP A 2 31.04 18.24 3.46
CA ASP A 2 30.07 18.84 4.39
C ASP A 2 28.78 19.27 3.68
N ILE A 3 27.67 19.29 4.43
CA ILE A 3 26.33 19.53 3.91
C ILE A 3 26.14 20.98 3.43
N LYS A 4 26.84 21.94 4.07
CA LYS A 4 26.85 23.33 3.61
C LYS A 4 27.59 23.44 2.28
N THR A 5 28.69 22.72 2.11
CA THR A 5 29.45 22.71 0.85
C THR A 5 28.61 22.14 -0.31
N ILE A 6 27.79 21.12 -0.06
CA ILE A 6 26.90 20.55 -1.09
C ILE A 6 25.86 21.57 -1.54
N ARG A 7 25.21 22.25 -0.59
CA ARG A 7 24.24 23.30 -0.91
C ARG A 7 24.86 24.43 -1.72
N GLU A 8 26.03 24.92 -1.31
CA GLU A 8 26.72 26.00 -2.02
C GLU A 8 27.23 25.57 -3.40
N ASN A 9 27.57 24.30 -3.58
CA ASN A 9 27.93 23.78 -4.91
C ASN A 9 26.71 23.73 -5.84
N TYR A 10 25.55 23.28 -5.38
CA TYR A 10 24.33 23.26 -6.20
C TYR A 10 23.89 24.64 -6.66
N LYS A 11 24.07 25.66 -5.82
CA LYS A 11 23.84 27.07 -6.22
C LYS A 11 24.73 27.54 -7.36
N LYS A 12 25.94 26.98 -7.50
CA LYS A 12 26.92 27.37 -8.54
C LYS A 12 26.81 26.54 -9.81
N MET A 13 26.16 25.38 -9.74
CA MET A 13 26.00 24.47 -10.88
C MET A 13 25.04 25.02 -11.93
N SER A 14 25.26 24.64 -13.18
CA SER A 14 24.33 24.91 -14.27
C SER A 14 23.07 24.04 -14.16
N ILE A 15 22.01 24.43 -14.89
CA ILE A 15 20.76 23.65 -14.92
C ILE A 15 21.02 22.24 -15.50
N GLU A 16 21.90 22.12 -16.50
CA GLU A 16 22.27 20.85 -17.11
C GLU A 16 22.98 19.92 -16.11
N GLU A 17 23.86 20.48 -15.28
CA GLU A 17 24.54 19.73 -14.22
C GLU A 17 23.56 19.26 -13.15
N LEU A 18 22.65 20.13 -12.70
CA LEU A 18 21.58 19.76 -11.77
C LEU A 18 20.66 18.69 -12.37
N THR A 19 20.38 18.75 -13.67
CA THR A 19 19.56 17.76 -14.37
C THR A 19 20.23 16.39 -14.43
N LYS A 20 21.55 16.34 -14.64
CA LYS A 20 22.32 15.08 -14.54
C LYS A 20 22.21 14.47 -13.14
N LEU A 21 22.29 15.29 -12.09
CA LEU A 21 22.10 14.83 -10.72
C LEU A 21 20.69 14.27 -10.46
N VAL A 22 19.66 14.84 -11.08
CA VAL A 22 18.29 14.29 -11.01
C VAL A 22 18.20 12.94 -11.71
N ALA A 23 18.88 12.75 -12.84
CA ALA A 23 18.91 11.45 -13.52
C ALA A 23 19.62 10.38 -12.68
N GLU A 24 20.64 10.77 -11.93
CA GLU A 24 21.42 9.90 -11.05
C GLU A 24 20.96 9.91 -9.59
N ILE A 25 19.74 10.39 -9.31
CA ILE A 25 19.24 10.64 -7.95
C ILE A 25 19.38 9.47 -6.96
N LYS A 26 19.44 8.23 -7.48
CA LYS A 26 19.68 6.99 -6.71
C LYS A 26 21.04 6.90 -6.04
N THR A 27 22.03 7.64 -6.53
CA THR A 27 23.39 7.64 -5.98
C THR A 27 23.59 8.74 -4.94
N LEU A 28 22.61 9.65 -4.80
CA LEU A 28 22.68 10.78 -3.90
C LEU A 28 22.22 10.41 -2.48
N ARG A 29 22.81 11.08 -1.50
CA ARG A 29 22.36 11.00 -0.11
C ARG A 29 21.00 11.70 0.05
N PRO A 30 20.08 11.18 0.87
CA PRO A 30 18.74 11.74 1.04
C PRO A 30 18.71 13.24 1.36
N GLU A 31 19.64 13.71 2.21
CA GLU A 31 19.71 15.12 2.60
C GLU A 31 20.19 16.00 1.44
N ALA A 32 21.03 15.47 0.54
CA ALA A 32 21.46 16.17 -0.66
C ALA A 32 20.33 16.28 -1.70
N ILE A 33 19.44 15.30 -1.77
CA ILE A 33 18.26 15.32 -2.65
C ILE A 33 17.35 16.50 -2.31
N LEU A 34 17.16 16.80 -1.02
CA LEU A 34 16.32 17.91 -0.57
C LEU A 34 16.90 19.28 -0.99
N PHE A 35 18.21 19.46 -0.91
CA PHE A 35 18.85 20.70 -1.37
C PHE A 35 18.81 20.85 -2.89
N LEU A 36 18.98 19.75 -3.63
CA LEU A 36 18.83 19.74 -5.08
C LEU A 36 17.40 20.15 -5.48
N GLN A 37 16.39 19.62 -4.79
CA GLN A 37 15.00 19.97 -5.04
C GLN A 37 14.70 21.44 -4.74
N GLN A 38 15.16 21.96 -3.60
CA GLN A 38 14.99 23.37 -3.25
C GLN A 38 15.62 24.30 -4.28
N GLU A 39 16.82 23.97 -4.76
CA GLU A 39 17.50 24.76 -5.79
C GLU A 39 16.72 24.76 -7.11
N LEU A 40 16.24 23.60 -7.56
CA LEU A 40 15.42 23.50 -8.78
C LEU A 40 14.12 24.30 -8.65
N ILE A 41 13.47 24.29 -7.49
CA ILE A 41 12.27 25.12 -7.24
C ILE A 41 12.61 26.60 -7.32
N SER A 42 13.73 27.02 -6.71
CA SER A 42 14.16 28.43 -6.72
C SER A 42 14.50 28.97 -8.10
N ARG A 43 14.83 28.07 -9.05
CA ARG A 43 15.11 28.37 -10.46
C ARG A 43 13.92 28.11 -11.38
N GLU A 44 12.72 27.94 -10.83
CA GLU A 44 11.47 27.68 -11.56
C GLU A 44 11.47 26.36 -12.38
N GLU A 45 12.40 25.45 -12.10
CA GLU A 45 12.53 24.13 -12.74
C GLU A 45 11.55 23.11 -12.15
N THR A 46 10.27 23.49 -12.15
CA THR A 46 9.17 22.83 -11.43
C THR A 46 9.01 21.36 -11.84
N GLN A 47 9.14 21.05 -13.14
CA GLN A 47 9.00 19.68 -13.63
C GLN A 47 10.13 18.77 -13.14
N LYS A 48 11.37 19.29 -13.06
CA LYS A 48 12.52 18.53 -12.56
C LYS A 48 12.40 18.30 -11.05
N ALA A 49 11.96 19.32 -10.30
CA ALA A 49 11.67 19.20 -8.88
C ALA A 49 10.53 18.19 -8.58
N LEU A 50 9.51 18.12 -9.45
CA LEU A 50 8.42 17.15 -9.33
C LEU A 50 8.91 15.71 -9.58
N ASN A 51 9.84 15.50 -10.50
CA ASN A 51 10.45 14.18 -10.72
C ASN A 51 11.19 13.68 -9.47
N ILE A 52 11.85 14.59 -8.73
CA ILE A 52 12.45 14.27 -7.42
C ILE A 52 11.37 13.85 -6.42
N THR A 53 10.27 14.59 -6.32
CA THR A 53 9.13 14.22 -5.44
C THR A 53 8.62 12.82 -5.79
N ASN A 54 8.40 12.54 -7.07
CA ASN A 54 7.90 11.24 -7.52
C ASN A 54 8.88 10.11 -7.16
N TYR A 55 10.17 10.35 -7.31
CA TYR A 55 11.21 9.40 -6.90
C TYR A 55 11.21 9.17 -5.38
N LEU A 56 11.17 10.24 -4.58
CA LEU A 56 11.09 10.15 -3.12
C LEU A 56 9.83 9.42 -2.66
N LEU A 57 8.69 9.66 -3.30
CA LEU A 57 7.45 8.92 -3.06
C LEU A 57 7.61 7.44 -3.46
N SER A 58 8.24 7.14 -4.60
CA SER A 58 8.48 5.75 -5.02
C SER A 58 9.34 4.96 -4.04
N ILE A 59 10.26 5.63 -3.32
CA ILE A 59 11.11 5.00 -2.29
C ILE A 59 10.43 4.96 -0.93
N LYS A 60 9.74 6.04 -0.54
CA LYS A 60 8.97 6.09 0.71
C LYS A 60 7.85 5.03 0.72
N TYR A 61 7.39 4.59 -0.46
CA TYR A 61 6.37 3.54 -0.63
C TYR A 61 6.92 2.18 -1.07
N HIS A 62 8.21 1.87 -0.84
CA HIS A 62 8.78 0.60 -1.31
C HIS A 62 8.32 -0.66 -0.56
N ILE A 63 7.44 -0.52 0.44
CA ILE A 63 6.77 -1.67 1.05
C ILE A 63 5.53 -1.92 0.21
N SER A 64 5.43 -3.12 -0.36
CA SER A 64 4.24 -3.47 -1.14
C SER A 64 3.00 -3.29 -0.28
N GLU A 65 1.93 -2.80 -0.89
CA GLU A 65 0.68 -2.57 -0.17
C GLU A 65 0.23 -3.86 0.55
N SER A 66 0.50 -5.04 -0.02
CA SER A 66 0.26 -6.34 0.61
C SER A 66 1.07 -6.59 1.89
N VAL A 67 2.33 -6.16 1.96
CA VAL A 67 3.17 -6.33 3.15
C VAL A 67 2.72 -5.36 4.25
N LEU A 68 2.43 -4.11 3.89
CA LEU A 68 1.83 -3.12 4.77
C LEU A 68 0.49 -3.57 5.34
N PHE A 69 -0.31 -4.17 4.48
CA PHE A 69 -1.60 -4.75 4.82
C PHE A 69 -1.49 -5.87 5.85
N ASP A 70 -0.59 -6.81 5.62
CA ASP A 70 -0.36 -7.93 6.53
C ASP A 70 0.23 -7.43 7.85
N TYR A 71 1.07 -6.39 7.80
CA TYR A 71 1.62 -5.72 8.97
C TYR A 71 0.53 -5.06 9.83
N ILE A 72 -0.31 -4.21 9.24
CA ILE A 72 -1.43 -3.55 9.93
C ILE A 72 -2.39 -4.59 10.53
N THR A 73 -2.69 -5.63 9.77
CA THR A 73 -3.56 -6.73 10.22
C THR A 73 -2.95 -7.46 11.41
N LYS A 74 -1.63 -7.70 11.42
CA LYS A 74 -0.90 -8.34 12.51
C LYS A 74 -0.90 -7.49 13.78
N LEU A 75 -0.65 -6.19 13.68
CA LEU A 75 -0.68 -5.28 14.83
C LEU A 75 -2.08 -5.22 15.46
N LYS A 76 -3.13 -5.20 14.65
CA LYS A 76 -4.52 -5.24 15.17
C LYS A 76 -4.87 -6.53 15.88
N LYS A 77 -4.41 -7.67 15.36
CA LYS A 77 -4.59 -8.96 16.05
C LYS A 77 -3.90 -8.99 17.42
N LYS A 78 -2.82 -8.23 17.57
CA LYS A 78 -2.12 -8.04 18.85
C LYS A 78 -2.80 -7.02 19.78
N GLY A 79 -3.87 -6.35 19.33
CA GLY A 79 -4.64 -5.43 20.15
C GLY A 79 -4.22 -3.96 20.09
N PHE A 80 -3.28 -3.59 19.21
CA PHE A 80 -2.84 -2.20 19.05
C PHE A 80 -4.00 -1.31 18.60
N SER A 81 -4.06 -0.11 19.17
CA SER A 81 -4.99 0.95 18.80
C SER A 81 -4.58 1.64 17.50
N GLU A 82 -5.49 2.40 16.89
CA GLU A 82 -5.23 3.08 15.62
C GLU A 82 -4.11 4.09 15.69
N THR A 83 -4.04 4.84 16.79
CA THR A 83 -2.99 5.84 17.03
C THR A 83 -1.63 5.17 17.20
N GLU A 84 -1.57 4.02 17.86
CA GLU A 84 -0.34 3.24 17.99
C GLU A 84 0.10 2.64 16.65
N ILE A 85 -0.84 2.18 15.82
CA ILE A 85 -0.55 1.66 14.49
C ILE A 85 -0.04 2.79 13.58
N ASP A 86 -0.70 3.95 13.58
CA ASP A 86 -0.27 5.09 12.76
C ASP A 86 1.13 5.57 13.17
N LYS A 87 1.40 5.65 14.47
CA LYS A 87 2.73 5.98 15.01
C LYS A 87 3.78 4.94 14.61
N ASP A 88 3.46 3.65 14.71
CA ASP A 88 4.39 2.56 14.37
C ASP A 88 4.68 2.49 12.86
N LEU A 89 3.70 2.81 12.01
CA LEU A 89 3.85 2.96 10.57
C LEU A 89 4.72 4.18 10.21
N GLU A 90 4.57 5.28 10.92
CA GLU A 90 5.38 6.49 10.74
C GLU A 90 6.84 6.23 11.16
N GLU A 91 7.06 5.64 12.33
CA GLU A 91 8.40 5.40 12.88
C GLU A 91 9.18 4.31 12.13
N LYS A 92 8.53 3.21 11.74
CA LYS A 92 9.23 2.06 11.11
C LYS A 92 9.23 2.08 9.59
N HIS A 93 8.25 2.75 9.00
CA HIS A 93 8.01 2.69 7.56
C HIS A 93 7.92 4.08 6.93
N GLY A 94 8.05 5.16 7.71
CA GLY A 94 7.99 6.53 7.23
C GLY A 94 6.62 6.92 6.70
N ILE A 95 5.57 6.16 6.99
CA ILE A 95 4.24 6.34 6.40
C ILE A 95 3.47 7.36 7.21
N ASP A 96 3.10 8.46 6.56
CA ASP A 96 2.26 9.48 7.17
C ASP A 96 0.80 9.01 7.30
N LYS A 97 0.06 9.72 8.14
CA LYS A 97 -1.33 9.45 8.47
C LYS A 97 -2.26 9.48 7.25
N ASN A 98 -1.98 10.31 6.25
CA ASN A 98 -2.82 10.38 5.05
C ASN A 98 -2.67 9.10 4.22
N TYR A 99 -1.43 8.62 4.04
CA TYR A 99 -1.19 7.36 3.36
C TYR A 99 -1.70 6.15 4.15
N SER A 100 -1.56 6.14 5.48
CA SER A 100 -2.12 5.07 6.32
C SER A 100 -3.64 4.96 6.17
N GLN A 101 -4.36 6.08 6.07
CA GLN A 101 -5.79 6.12 5.80
C GLN A 101 -6.16 5.58 4.42
N LEU A 102 -5.36 5.87 3.38
CA LEU A 102 -5.57 5.33 2.04
C LEU A 102 -5.42 3.81 2.02
N ILE A 103 -4.39 3.25 2.67
CA ILE A 103 -4.22 1.80 2.81
C ILE A 103 -5.40 1.19 3.57
N LYS A 104 -5.86 1.82 4.66
CA LYS A 104 -7.03 1.37 5.45
C LYS A 104 -8.33 1.40 4.64
N SER A 105 -8.51 2.40 3.78
CA SER A 105 -9.65 2.46 2.86
C SER A 105 -9.58 1.34 1.80
N ASN A 106 -8.41 1.11 1.21
CA ASN A 106 -8.22 0.05 0.24
C ASN A 106 -8.37 -1.36 0.88
N LEU A 107 -7.97 -1.50 2.15
CA LEU A 107 -8.21 -2.67 3.01
C LEU A 107 -9.69 -3.07 3.04
N ASN A 108 -10.57 -2.08 3.19
CA ASN A 108 -12.01 -2.30 3.23
C ASN A 108 -12.57 -2.71 1.86
N SER A 109 -12.08 -2.07 0.79
CA SER A 109 -12.48 -2.40 -0.58
C SER A 109 -12.10 -3.85 -0.94
N LYS A 110 -10.82 -4.21 -0.73
CA LYS A 110 -10.30 -5.57 -0.95
C LYS A 110 -10.98 -6.61 -0.06
N GLY A 111 -11.38 -6.23 1.15
CA GLY A 111 -12.18 -7.06 2.05
C GLY A 111 -13.53 -7.44 1.48
N LYS A 112 -14.26 -6.47 0.90
CA LYS A 112 -15.55 -6.73 0.22
C LYS A 112 -15.36 -7.59 -1.01
N GLU A 113 -14.37 -7.27 -1.83
CA GLU A 113 -14.06 -8.01 -3.06
C GLU A 113 -13.76 -9.50 -2.76
N ASN A 114 -12.93 -9.78 -1.75
CA ASN A 114 -12.61 -11.16 -1.36
C ASN A 114 -13.82 -11.94 -0.84
N ILE A 115 -14.76 -11.28 -0.15
CA ILE A 115 -16.02 -11.93 0.27
C ILE A 115 -16.88 -12.27 -0.93
N ILE A 116 -17.05 -11.33 -1.89
CA ILE A 116 -17.87 -11.54 -3.09
C ILE A 116 -17.28 -12.67 -3.94
N ILE A 117 -15.97 -12.64 -4.20
CA ILE A 117 -15.28 -13.70 -4.95
C ILE A 117 -15.40 -15.04 -4.21
N GLY A 118 -15.21 -15.04 -2.89
CA GLY A 118 -15.35 -16.24 -2.06
C GLY A 118 -16.76 -16.84 -2.14
N LEU A 119 -17.81 -16.02 -2.03
CA LEU A 119 -19.20 -16.45 -2.17
C LEU A 119 -19.49 -17.00 -3.57
N ALA A 120 -19.05 -16.32 -4.63
CA ALA A 120 -19.24 -16.76 -6.00
C ALA A 120 -18.59 -18.13 -6.24
N MET A 121 -17.36 -18.32 -5.74
CA MET A 121 -16.64 -19.60 -5.82
C MET A 121 -17.28 -20.75 -5.05
N ILE A 122 -18.16 -20.47 -4.08
CA ILE A 122 -18.92 -21.49 -3.34
C ILE A 122 -20.27 -21.75 -4.03
N ILE A 123 -21.01 -20.70 -4.37
CA ILE A 123 -22.38 -20.80 -4.88
C ILE A 123 -22.41 -21.36 -6.31
N ILE A 124 -21.55 -20.87 -7.20
CA ILE A 124 -21.56 -21.27 -8.63
C ILE A 124 -21.32 -22.78 -8.78
N PRO A 125 -20.29 -23.39 -8.15
CA PRO A 125 -20.07 -24.82 -8.28
C PRO A 125 -21.16 -25.67 -7.60
N LEU A 126 -21.82 -25.17 -6.54
CA LEU A 126 -22.93 -25.86 -5.91
C LEU A 126 -24.16 -25.92 -6.83
N VAL A 127 -24.56 -24.78 -7.40
CA VAL A 127 -25.69 -24.71 -8.33
C VAL A 127 -25.40 -25.54 -9.59
N PHE A 128 -24.20 -25.40 -10.17
CA PHE A 128 -23.80 -26.15 -11.33
C PHE A 128 -23.69 -27.66 -11.05
N GLY A 129 -23.18 -28.03 -9.88
CA GLY A 129 -23.13 -29.41 -9.41
C GLY A 129 -24.52 -30.05 -9.34
N ILE A 130 -25.51 -29.36 -8.76
CA ILE A 130 -26.90 -29.85 -8.68
C ILE A 130 -27.48 -30.11 -10.08
N ILE A 131 -27.21 -29.22 -11.04
CA ILE A 131 -27.65 -29.37 -12.43
C ILE A 131 -26.98 -30.59 -13.08
N LEU A 132 -25.68 -30.76 -12.91
CA LEU A 132 -24.95 -31.90 -13.47
C LEU A 132 -25.39 -33.25 -12.88
N ILE A 133 -25.68 -33.31 -11.57
CA ILE A 133 -26.25 -34.51 -10.92
C ILE A 133 -27.59 -34.86 -11.57
N SER A 134 -28.46 -33.87 -11.80
CA SER A 134 -29.77 -34.06 -12.44
C SER A 134 -29.68 -34.60 -13.86
N LEU A 135 -28.53 -34.41 -14.53
CA LEU A 135 -28.24 -34.89 -15.87
C LEU A 135 -27.43 -36.21 -15.90
N ASN A 136 -27.20 -36.85 -14.75
CA ASN A 136 -26.31 -38.02 -14.58
C ASN A 136 -24.88 -37.80 -15.13
N ALA A 137 -24.40 -36.56 -15.12
CA ALA A 137 -23.05 -36.23 -15.58
C ALA A 137 -22.01 -36.46 -14.49
N PHE A 138 -20.80 -36.87 -14.87
CA PHE A 138 -19.70 -37.04 -13.94
C PHE A 138 -19.23 -35.70 -13.37
N ILE A 139 -19.18 -35.59 -12.04
CA ILE A 139 -18.64 -34.42 -11.34
C ILE A 139 -17.24 -34.75 -10.86
N GLY A 140 -16.24 -34.15 -11.51
CA GLY A 140 -14.85 -34.25 -11.10
C GLY A 140 -14.55 -33.54 -9.78
N ILE A 141 -13.29 -33.58 -9.34
CA ILE A 141 -12.83 -32.97 -8.07
C ILE A 141 -12.81 -31.43 -8.09
N PHE A 142 -12.93 -30.81 -9.28
CA PHE A 142 -12.74 -29.37 -9.50
C PHE A 142 -13.69 -28.47 -8.67
N PRO A 143 -14.99 -28.77 -8.53
CA PRO A 143 -15.90 -28.00 -7.67
C PRO A 143 -15.47 -27.97 -6.20
N LEU A 144 -14.94 -29.07 -5.68
CA LEU A 144 -14.45 -29.15 -4.30
C LEU A 144 -13.22 -28.25 -4.09
N LEU A 145 -12.31 -28.20 -5.07
CA LEU A 145 -11.16 -27.29 -5.03
C LEU A 145 -11.60 -25.82 -5.06
N LEU A 146 -12.55 -25.47 -5.91
CA LEU A 146 -13.11 -24.12 -5.97
C LEU A 146 -13.77 -23.70 -4.65
N ILE A 147 -14.54 -24.60 -4.03
CA ILE A 147 -15.15 -24.36 -2.72
C ILE A 147 -14.06 -24.11 -1.66
N GLY A 148 -12.99 -24.91 -1.65
CA GLY A 148 -11.86 -24.73 -0.73
C GLY A 148 -11.19 -23.37 -0.89
N ILE A 149 -10.91 -22.93 -2.12
CA ILE A 149 -10.35 -21.61 -2.42
C ILE A 149 -11.34 -20.49 -2.02
N GLY A 150 -12.64 -20.71 -2.27
CA GLY A 150 -13.71 -19.79 -1.93
C GLY A 150 -13.79 -19.55 -0.41
N ILE A 151 -13.73 -20.62 0.39
CA ILE A 151 -13.71 -20.53 1.87
C ILE A 151 -12.49 -19.73 2.35
N TRP A 152 -11.30 -19.97 1.78
CA TRP A 152 -10.10 -19.23 2.13
C TRP A 152 -10.23 -17.74 1.82
N ARG A 153 -10.71 -17.38 0.62
CA ARG A 153 -10.96 -15.96 0.25
C ARG A 153 -12.02 -15.32 1.12
N LEU A 154 -13.09 -16.04 1.46
CA LEU A 154 -14.15 -15.54 2.34
C LEU A 154 -13.61 -15.23 3.75
N ASN A 155 -12.84 -16.14 4.34
CA ASN A 155 -12.21 -15.93 5.64
C ASN A 155 -11.23 -14.74 5.60
N LYS A 156 -10.41 -14.66 4.54
CA LYS A 156 -9.51 -13.52 4.33
C LYS A 156 -10.30 -12.20 4.28
N GLY A 157 -11.37 -12.12 3.49
CA GLY A 157 -12.19 -10.92 3.38
C GLY A 157 -12.92 -10.54 4.68
N LEU A 158 -13.39 -11.52 5.46
CA LEU A 158 -14.02 -11.28 6.77
C LEU A 158 -13.02 -10.70 7.78
N LEU A 159 -11.78 -11.21 7.83
CA LEU A 159 -10.72 -10.65 8.66
C LEU A 159 -10.44 -9.18 8.31
N GLN A 160 -10.41 -8.87 7.01
CA GLN A 160 -10.17 -7.54 6.48
C GLN A 160 -11.30 -6.56 6.84
N ARG A 161 -12.57 -7.01 6.82
CA ARG A 161 -13.72 -6.19 7.29
C ARG A 161 -13.77 -6.02 8.81
N LYS A 162 -13.46 -7.06 9.58
CA LYS A 162 -13.46 -6.99 11.06
C LYS A 162 -12.41 -6.01 11.56
N VAL A 163 -11.26 -5.98 10.90
CA VAL A 163 -10.19 -4.99 11.09
C VAL A 163 -10.68 -3.55 10.88
N ASN A 164 -11.63 -3.32 9.96
CA ASN A 164 -12.18 -2.00 9.65
C ASN A 164 -13.33 -1.58 10.59
N ASN A 165 -14.22 -2.49 10.96
CA ASN A 165 -15.35 -2.15 11.83
C ASN A 165 -14.90 -1.71 13.24
N LYS A 166 -13.79 -2.27 13.74
CA LYS A 166 -13.20 -1.86 15.02
C LYS A 166 -12.68 -0.40 15.00
N ILE A 167 -12.33 0.13 13.81
CA ILE A 167 -11.85 1.51 13.59
C ILE A 167 -12.98 2.52 13.79
N LYS A 168 -14.13 2.27 13.15
CA LYS A 168 -15.29 3.18 13.22
C LYS A 168 -15.84 3.34 14.63
N THR A 169 -15.79 2.29 15.45
CA THR A 169 -16.28 2.35 16.83
C THR A 169 -15.39 3.15 17.77
N THR A 170 -14.07 3.18 17.58
CA THR A 170 -13.14 3.95 18.42
C THR A 170 -13.03 5.44 18.04
N SER A 171 -13.38 5.82 16.81
CA SER A 171 -13.39 7.22 16.37
C SER A 171 -14.65 8.01 16.77
N HIS A 172 -15.65 7.35 17.37
CA HIS A 172 -16.88 7.98 17.85
C HIS A 172 -16.97 8.04 19.39
N THR A 173 -15.87 7.74 20.10
CA THR A 173 -15.81 7.77 21.58
C THR A 173 -14.74 8.75 22.08
N ILE A 174 -14.59 9.88 21.40
CA ILE A 174 -13.84 11.06 21.86
C ILE A 174 -14.71 12.28 21.60
#